data_AF-A0A803PD07-F1
#
_entry.id   AF-A0A803PD07-F1
#
_cell.length_a   1.000
_cell.length_b   1.000
_cell.length_c   1.000
_cell.angle_alpha   90.00
_cell.angle_beta   90.00
_cell.angle_gamma   90.00
#
_symmetry.space_group_name_H-M   'P 1'
#
loop_
_entity.id
_entity.type
_entity.pdbx_description
1 polymer ?
#
loop_
_entity_poly.entity_id
_entity_poly.type
_entity_poly.pdbx_seq_one_letter_code
_entity_poly.pdbx_strand_id
1 'polypeptide(L)'
;MQLFLVLFSENGLLSQMCFVCFLQKPDLAGLAEFLKPLNEVISKANKLAEGRRSDFFNHLKAAVDSLSALAWIAYTGKECGMSMPIAHVEESWQMAEFYNNKILVEYKSKDPNHVEWAKALKELYLPGLRDYVKSNYPLGPVWSSTGKAVTAAPPKAPRPSAPAPPPPPPASLFTSESSQPSSSTGYKHGMSAVFQEINSGKPVTSGLRKVTDDMKTKNRAERTGVVGSSEKETRTSAPSFSKAGPPKLELQMGRKWVVENQIGKKSLVIDDCDAKQSVYIFGCKDSVLQVQGKVNNITVDKCTKMGVVFRDVVAAFEIVNCNGVEVQCQGSAPTISVDNTAGCQLYLSKESLGVSITTAKSSEINVLVPGSEPDGDWGEHSLPQQFVHIFKDGHFETTPVSHSGG
;
A
#
# COMPACT_ATOMS: atom_id res chain seq x y z
N MET A 1 -20.46 -15.90 -7.60
CA MET A 1 -20.30 -16.76 -8.79
C MET A 1 -21.03 -16.21 -10.02
N GLN A 2 -22.30 -15.80 -9.94
CA GLN A 2 -23.05 -15.21 -11.08
C GLN A 2 -22.32 -14.02 -11.74
N LEU A 3 -21.79 -13.08 -10.94
CA LEU A 3 -21.05 -11.93 -11.44
C LEU A 3 -19.78 -12.35 -12.22
N PHE A 4 -19.07 -13.36 -11.73
CA PHE A 4 -17.85 -13.89 -12.34
C PHE A 4 -18.11 -14.71 -13.61
N LEU A 5 -19.20 -15.49 -13.64
CA LEU A 5 -19.64 -16.20 -14.84
C LEU A 5 -20.13 -15.23 -15.92
N VAL A 6 -20.81 -14.13 -15.57
CA VAL A 6 -21.18 -13.08 -16.54
C VAL A 6 -19.95 -12.34 -17.09
N LEU A 7 -18.89 -12.19 -16.27
CA LEU A 7 -17.62 -11.58 -16.68
C LEU A 7 -16.78 -12.49 -17.60
N PHE A 8 -16.75 -13.80 -17.33
CA PHE A 8 -15.92 -14.75 -18.08
C PHE A 8 -16.66 -15.49 -19.21
N SER A 9 -17.97 -15.71 -19.11
CA SER A 9 -18.76 -16.52 -20.06
C SER A 9 -19.52 -15.70 -21.09
N GLU A 10 -19.99 -14.48 -20.77
CA GLU A 10 -20.86 -13.71 -21.67
C GLU A 10 -20.15 -12.56 -22.41
N ASN A 11 -19.00 -12.06 -21.94
CA ASN A 11 -18.37 -10.84 -22.48
C ASN A 11 -16.92 -10.99 -22.97
N GLY A 12 -16.50 -12.20 -23.37
CA GLY A 12 -15.43 -12.33 -24.36
C GLY A 12 -14.04 -11.87 -23.93
N LEU A 13 -13.62 -11.99 -22.66
CA LEU A 13 -12.25 -11.66 -22.26
C LEU A 13 -11.22 -12.60 -22.92
N LEU A 14 -11.53 -13.91 -22.99
CA LEU A 14 -10.75 -14.89 -23.76
C LEU A 14 -10.80 -14.61 -25.27
N SER A 15 -11.93 -14.09 -25.77
CA SER A 15 -12.08 -13.68 -27.18
C SER A 15 -11.22 -12.46 -27.49
N GLN A 16 -11.21 -11.43 -26.62
CA GLN A 16 -10.41 -10.22 -26.77
C GLN A 16 -8.91 -10.52 -26.72
N MET A 17 -8.45 -11.40 -25.82
CA MET A 17 -7.03 -11.78 -25.71
C MET A 17 -6.54 -12.56 -26.93
N CYS A 18 -7.40 -13.41 -27.52
CA CYS A 18 -7.11 -14.09 -28.79
C CYS A 18 -7.16 -13.12 -29.98
N PHE A 19 -7.97 -12.05 -29.90
CA PHE A 19 -8.13 -11.04 -30.95
C PHE A 19 -6.92 -10.08 -31.06
N VAL A 20 -6.19 -9.82 -29.97
CA VAL A 20 -5.01 -8.91 -29.99
C VAL A 20 -3.93 -9.38 -30.97
N CYS A 21 -3.69 -10.69 -31.06
CA CYS A 21 -2.70 -11.26 -31.98
C CYS A 21 -3.06 -11.05 -33.47
N PHE A 22 -4.30 -10.66 -33.80
CA PHE A 22 -4.77 -10.41 -35.16
C PHE A 22 -4.99 -8.91 -35.49
N LEU A 23 -4.79 -8.02 -34.53
CA LEU A 23 -5.00 -6.57 -34.69
C LEU A 23 -3.70 -5.81 -34.90
N GLN A 24 -3.75 -4.76 -35.72
CA GLN A 24 -2.65 -3.79 -35.81
C GLN A 24 -2.57 -2.97 -34.53
N LYS A 25 -1.35 -2.57 -34.13
CA LYS A 25 -1.13 -1.72 -32.93
C LYS A 25 -2.02 -0.48 -33.05
N PRO A 26 -3.01 -0.30 -32.17
CA PRO A 26 -3.92 0.83 -32.28
C PRO A 26 -3.17 2.12 -31.92
N ASP A 27 -3.60 3.23 -32.52
CA ASP A 27 -3.26 4.57 -32.04
C ASP A 27 -3.98 4.85 -30.69
N LEU A 28 -3.70 6.00 -30.08
CA LEU A 28 -4.30 6.36 -28.78
C LEU A 28 -5.83 6.31 -28.80
N ALA A 29 -6.45 6.68 -29.92
CA ALA A 29 -7.91 6.64 -30.11
C ALA A 29 -8.43 5.19 -30.24
N GLY A 30 -7.79 4.36 -31.06
CA GLY A 30 -8.14 2.95 -31.23
C GLY A 30 -7.93 2.13 -29.95
N LEU A 31 -6.95 2.48 -29.12
CA LEU A 31 -6.71 1.83 -27.83
C LEU A 31 -7.86 2.14 -26.85
N ALA A 32 -8.35 3.37 -26.83
CA ALA A 32 -9.52 3.74 -26.02
C ALA A 32 -10.79 2.98 -26.45
N GLU A 33 -11.01 2.80 -27.76
CA GLU A 33 -12.11 1.98 -28.27
C GLU A 33 -11.95 0.49 -27.91
N PHE A 34 -10.73 -0.03 -28.02
CA PHE A 34 -10.41 -1.41 -27.66
C PHE A 34 -10.67 -1.70 -26.18
N LEU A 35 -10.33 -0.77 -25.28
CA LEU A 35 -10.51 -0.92 -23.83
C LEU A 35 -11.93 -0.61 -23.35
N LYS A 36 -12.77 -0.01 -24.19
CA LYS A 36 -14.13 0.41 -23.82
C LYS A 36 -14.97 -0.69 -23.17
N PRO A 37 -15.02 -1.93 -23.68
CA PRO A 37 -15.81 -2.99 -23.05
C PRO A 37 -15.31 -3.34 -21.64
N LEU A 38 -13.99 -3.37 -21.43
CA LEU A 38 -13.39 -3.61 -20.12
C LEU A 38 -13.72 -2.47 -19.14
N ASN A 39 -13.61 -1.22 -19.59
CA ASN A 39 -13.93 -0.05 -18.77
C ASN A 39 -15.42 0.00 -18.37
N GLU A 40 -16.33 -0.36 -19.29
CA GLU A 40 -17.77 -0.44 -18.98
C GLU A 40 -18.06 -1.50 -17.92
N VAL A 41 -17.38 -2.65 -18.01
CA VAL A 41 -17.48 -3.73 -17.03
C VAL A 41 -16.96 -3.28 -15.66
N ILE A 42 -15.77 -2.69 -15.60
CA ILE A 42 -15.19 -2.16 -14.35
C ILE A 42 -16.09 -1.09 -13.75
N SER A 43 -16.66 -0.19 -14.55
CA SER A 43 -17.58 0.85 -14.08
C SER A 43 -18.87 0.26 -13.51
N LYS A 44 -19.48 -0.72 -14.18
CA LYS A 44 -20.66 -1.44 -13.66
C LYS A 44 -20.35 -2.14 -12.34
N ALA A 45 -19.20 -2.81 -12.25
CA ALA A 45 -18.77 -3.51 -11.05
C ALA A 45 -18.56 -2.56 -9.87
N ASN A 46 -17.94 -1.39 -10.10
CA ASN A 46 -17.79 -0.35 -9.07
C ASN A 46 -19.13 0.19 -8.58
N LYS A 47 -20.07 0.49 -9.49
CA LYS A 47 -21.42 0.96 -9.11
C LYS A 47 -22.17 -0.04 -8.23
N LEU A 48 -21.98 -1.35 -8.47
CA LEU A 48 -22.58 -2.39 -7.62
C LEU A 48 -21.99 -2.39 -6.19
N ALA A 49 -20.74 -1.93 -6.03
CA ALA A 49 -20.06 -1.87 -4.74
C ALA A 49 -20.29 -0.57 -3.93
N GLU A 50 -20.82 0.49 -4.55
CA GLU A 50 -21.04 1.81 -3.92
C GLU A 50 -22.35 1.92 -3.10
N GLY A 51 -23.20 0.87 -3.13
CA GLY A 51 -24.49 0.86 -2.45
C GLY A 51 -24.44 0.61 -0.93
N ARG A 52 -25.61 0.32 -0.35
CA ARG A 52 -25.72 -0.07 1.07
C ARG A 52 -24.81 -1.28 1.33
N ARG A 53 -23.93 -1.18 2.35
CA ARG A 53 -23.00 -2.25 2.72
C ARG A 53 -23.78 -3.56 2.89
N SER A 54 -23.53 -4.52 2.01
CA SER A 54 -24.06 -5.87 2.12
C SER A 54 -23.28 -6.66 3.16
N ASP A 55 -23.87 -7.77 3.64
CA ASP A 55 -23.20 -8.70 4.54
C ASP A 55 -21.93 -9.30 3.92
N PHE A 56 -21.80 -9.25 2.59
CA PHE A 56 -20.64 -9.72 1.82
C PHE A 56 -19.83 -8.59 1.19
N PHE A 57 -19.83 -7.40 1.79
CA PHE A 57 -19.11 -6.24 1.28
C PHE A 57 -17.63 -6.53 0.95
N ASN A 58 -16.93 -7.27 1.81
CA ASN A 58 -15.52 -7.63 1.58
C ASN A 58 -15.35 -8.50 0.31
N HIS A 59 -16.27 -9.42 0.04
CA HIS A 59 -16.24 -10.27 -1.17
C HIS A 59 -16.45 -9.42 -2.42
N LEU A 60 -17.45 -8.55 -2.38
CA LEU A 60 -17.77 -7.67 -3.48
C LEU A 60 -16.58 -6.75 -3.78
N LYS A 61 -15.97 -6.18 -2.74
CA LYS A 61 -14.87 -5.23 -2.95
C LYS A 61 -13.58 -5.92 -3.41
N ALA A 62 -13.25 -7.10 -2.88
CA ALA A 62 -12.16 -7.92 -3.39
C ALA A 62 -12.34 -8.27 -4.88
N ALA A 63 -13.56 -8.66 -5.28
CA ALA A 63 -13.87 -8.99 -6.68
C ALA A 63 -13.83 -7.78 -7.62
N VAL A 64 -14.29 -6.61 -7.17
CA VAL A 64 -14.31 -5.39 -8.01
C VAL A 64 -12.90 -4.84 -8.17
N ASP A 65 -12.14 -4.76 -7.08
CA ASP A 65 -10.79 -4.20 -7.11
C ASP A 65 -9.84 -5.10 -7.91
N SER A 66 -10.07 -6.42 -7.93
CA SER A 66 -9.24 -7.34 -8.73
C SER A 66 -9.40 -7.16 -10.24
N LEU A 67 -10.49 -6.53 -10.72
CA LEU A 67 -10.68 -6.27 -12.15
C LEU A 67 -9.65 -5.28 -12.72
N SER A 68 -9.09 -4.40 -11.88
CA SER A 68 -8.04 -3.45 -12.29
C SER A 68 -6.79 -4.15 -12.86
N ALA A 69 -6.52 -5.38 -12.41
CA ALA A 69 -5.40 -6.16 -12.92
C ALA A 69 -5.55 -6.48 -14.41
N LEU A 70 -6.77 -6.56 -14.95
CA LEU A 70 -7.02 -6.83 -16.37
C LEU A 70 -6.59 -5.69 -17.30
N ALA A 71 -6.36 -4.49 -16.77
CA ALA A 71 -5.95 -3.33 -17.55
C ALA A 71 -4.50 -3.43 -18.09
N TRP A 72 -3.74 -4.48 -17.74
CA TRP A 72 -2.41 -4.74 -18.30
C TRP A 72 -2.40 -4.78 -19.84
N ILE A 73 -3.52 -5.15 -20.47
CA ILE A 73 -3.68 -5.19 -21.94
C ILE A 73 -3.57 -3.80 -22.59
N ALA A 74 -3.63 -2.72 -21.80
CA ALA A 74 -3.44 -1.36 -22.27
C ALA A 74 -1.95 -1.00 -22.43
N TYR A 75 -1.02 -1.83 -21.93
CA TYR A 75 0.41 -1.57 -22.04
C TYR A 75 0.87 -1.51 -23.51
N THR A 76 1.42 -0.36 -23.92
CA THR A 76 1.88 -0.13 -25.31
C THR A 76 3.38 0.12 -25.44
N GLY A 77 4.14 -0.05 -24.35
CA GLY A 77 5.57 0.18 -24.25
C GLY A 77 5.94 0.94 -22.97
N LYS A 78 7.24 1.10 -22.71
CA LYS A 78 7.73 1.70 -21.46
C LYS A 78 7.32 3.16 -21.26
N GLU A 79 7.11 3.89 -22.36
CA GLU A 79 6.74 5.31 -22.34
C GLU A 79 5.24 5.56 -22.15
N CYS A 80 4.40 4.51 -22.03
CA CYS A 80 2.95 4.67 -21.94
C CYS A 80 2.44 5.02 -20.53
N GLY A 81 3.34 5.19 -19.56
CA GLY A 81 2.98 5.55 -18.18
C GLY A 81 2.36 4.42 -17.35
N MET A 82 2.28 3.19 -17.89
CA MET A 82 1.88 1.99 -17.15
C MET A 82 3.11 1.14 -16.77
N SER A 83 3.01 0.46 -15.62
CA SER A 83 4.00 -0.54 -15.24
C SER A 83 3.99 -1.71 -16.23
N MET A 84 5.09 -2.48 -16.25
CA MET A 84 5.18 -3.68 -17.08
C MET A 84 3.99 -4.61 -16.80
N PRO A 85 3.43 -5.32 -17.80
CA PRO A 85 2.20 -6.10 -17.64
C PRO A 85 2.14 -7.00 -16.40
N ILE A 86 3.25 -7.67 -16.08
CA ILE A 86 3.36 -8.54 -14.89
C ILE A 86 3.29 -7.70 -13.61
N ALA A 87 4.04 -6.60 -13.55
CA ALA A 87 4.05 -5.69 -12.41
C ALA A 87 2.68 -5.02 -12.23
N HIS A 88 2.02 -4.63 -13.32
CA HIS A 88 0.66 -4.09 -13.29
C HIS A 88 -0.32 -5.07 -12.65
N VAL A 89 -0.26 -6.36 -13.00
CA VAL A 89 -1.11 -7.40 -12.39
C VAL A 89 -0.82 -7.55 -10.89
N GLU A 90 0.45 -7.57 -10.49
CA GLU A 90 0.87 -7.69 -9.09
C GLU A 90 0.47 -6.47 -8.24
N GLU A 91 0.73 -5.26 -8.74
CA GLU A 91 0.39 -3.99 -8.11
C GLU A 91 -1.13 -3.82 -7.98
N SER A 92 -1.87 -4.12 -9.05
CA SER A 92 -3.34 -4.04 -9.07
C SER A 92 -4.00 -5.01 -8.09
N TRP A 93 -3.40 -6.19 -7.87
CA TRP A 93 -3.92 -7.17 -6.92
C TRP A 93 -3.85 -6.68 -5.47
N GLN A 94 -2.92 -5.80 -5.09
CA GLN A 94 -2.70 -5.39 -3.69
C GLN A 94 -3.96 -4.81 -3.03
N MET A 95 -4.76 -4.04 -3.78
CA MET A 95 -6.02 -3.48 -3.27
C MET A 95 -7.08 -4.56 -3.04
N ALA A 96 -7.19 -5.51 -3.96
CA ALA A 96 -8.07 -6.67 -3.79
C ALA A 96 -7.60 -7.56 -2.62
N GLU A 97 -6.29 -7.70 -2.43
CA GLU A 97 -5.69 -8.52 -1.38
C GLU A 97 -6.07 -8.02 0.03
N PHE A 98 -6.14 -6.70 0.22
CA PHE A 98 -6.58 -6.13 1.49
C PHE A 98 -7.98 -6.61 1.88
N TYR A 99 -8.95 -6.55 0.96
CA TYR A 99 -10.31 -7.02 1.22
C TYR A 99 -10.39 -8.55 1.28
N ASN A 100 -9.60 -9.24 0.46
CA ASN A 100 -9.52 -10.70 0.46
C ASN A 100 -9.01 -11.23 1.82
N ASN A 101 -8.01 -10.58 2.42
CA ASN A 101 -7.49 -10.92 3.74
C ASN A 101 -8.53 -10.72 4.84
N LYS A 102 -9.41 -9.72 4.73
CA LYS A 102 -10.52 -9.54 5.67
C LYS A 102 -11.49 -10.72 5.63
N ILE A 103 -11.78 -11.27 4.46
CA ILE A 103 -12.61 -12.47 4.30
C ILE A 103 -11.94 -13.66 5.00
N LEU A 104 -10.64 -13.87 4.74
CA LEU A 104 -9.90 -14.96 5.38
C LEU A 104 -9.92 -14.84 6.91
N VAL A 105 -9.73 -13.63 7.46
CA VAL A 105 -9.77 -13.41 8.92
C VAL A 105 -11.17 -13.60 9.49
N GLU A 106 -12.19 -13.12 8.80
CA GLU A 106 -13.58 -13.16 9.25
C GLU A 106 -14.15 -14.59 9.23
N TYR A 107 -13.81 -15.37 8.20
CA TYR A 107 -14.44 -16.67 7.93
C TYR A 107 -13.58 -17.90 8.27
N LYS A 108 -12.30 -17.75 8.62
CA LYS A 108 -11.38 -18.87 8.97
C LYS A 108 -11.92 -19.89 9.97
N SER A 109 -12.85 -19.48 10.84
CA SER A 109 -13.45 -20.35 11.87
C SER A 109 -14.97 -20.36 11.82
N LYS A 110 -15.58 -19.78 10.77
CA LYS A 110 -17.03 -19.69 10.60
C LYS A 110 -17.52 -20.59 9.48
N ASP A 111 -16.95 -20.43 8.29
CA ASP A 111 -17.39 -21.14 7.09
C ASP A 111 -16.22 -21.33 6.11
N PRO A 112 -15.82 -22.59 5.84
CA PRO A 112 -14.77 -22.93 4.88
C PRO A 112 -15.03 -22.43 3.46
N ASN A 113 -16.29 -22.33 3.00
CA ASN A 113 -16.61 -21.97 1.61
C ASN A 113 -16.11 -20.55 1.26
N HIS A 114 -16.23 -19.61 2.20
CA HIS A 114 -15.74 -18.25 2.02
C HIS A 114 -14.21 -18.18 1.99
N VAL A 115 -13.56 -19.05 2.77
CA VAL A 115 -12.09 -19.19 2.78
C VAL A 115 -11.60 -19.76 1.46
N GLU A 116 -12.25 -20.80 0.95
CA GLU A 116 -11.96 -21.41 -0.34
C GLU A 116 -12.18 -20.42 -1.48
N TRP A 117 -13.27 -19.65 -1.46
CA TRP A 117 -13.52 -18.59 -2.42
C TRP A 117 -12.40 -17.54 -2.44
N ALA A 118 -11.96 -17.07 -1.26
CA ALA A 118 -10.90 -16.07 -1.16
C ALA A 118 -9.54 -16.61 -1.64
N LYS A 119 -9.26 -17.89 -1.40
CA LYS A 119 -8.06 -18.56 -1.93
C LYS A 119 -8.14 -18.71 -3.45
N ALA A 120 -9.26 -19.19 -3.98
CA ALA A 120 -9.47 -19.34 -5.42
C ALA A 120 -9.38 -18.01 -6.17
N LEU A 121 -9.93 -16.92 -5.60
CA LEU A 121 -9.79 -15.59 -6.16
C LEU A 121 -8.32 -15.16 -6.21
N LYS A 122 -7.56 -15.40 -5.13
CA LYS A 122 -6.12 -15.10 -5.11
C LYS A 122 -5.36 -15.92 -6.14
N GLU A 123 -5.57 -17.23 -6.19
CA GLU A 123 -4.91 -18.14 -7.13
C GLU A 123 -5.19 -17.78 -8.59
N LEU A 124 -6.39 -17.29 -8.90
CA LEU A 124 -6.75 -16.82 -10.25
C LEU A 124 -5.85 -15.70 -10.74
N TYR A 125 -5.47 -14.75 -9.88
CA TYR A 125 -4.62 -13.62 -10.26
C TYR A 125 -3.14 -13.93 -10.02
N LEU A 126 -2.82 -14.51 -8.86
CA LEU A 126 -1.48 -14.87 -8.40
C LEU A 126 -1.49 -16.32 -7.87
N PRO A 127 -0.95 -17.31 -8.62
CA PRO A 127 -0.13 -17.13 -9.83
C PRO A 127 -0.88 -17.01 -11.17
N GLY A 128 -2.17 -17.34 -11.27
CA GLY A 128 -2.85 -17.62 -12.55
C GLY A 128 -2.65 -16.59 -13.67
N LEU A 129 -3.23 -15.40 -13.54
CA LEU A 129 -3.12 -14.33 -14.54
C LEU A 129 -1.68 -13.86 -14.73
N ARG A 130 -0.94 -13.71 -13.63
CA ARG A 130 0.44 -13.23 -13.66
C ARG A 130 1.36 -14.16 -14.46
N ASP A 131 1.30 -15.46 -14.21
CA ASP A 131 2.12 -16.45 -14.91
C ASP A 131 1.67 -16.63 -16.37
N TYR A 132 0.37 -16.48 -16.64
CA TYR A 132 -0.14 -16.40 -18.01
C TYR A 132 0.47 -15.21 -18.77
N VAL A 133 0.42 -14.00 -18.19
CA VAL A 133 1.01 -12.79 -18.78
C VAL A 133 2.52 -12.95 -18.95
N LYS A 134 3.20 -13.51 -17.96
CA LYS A 134 4.64 -13.78 -18.02
C LYS A 134 5.02 -14.71 -19.17
N SER A 135 4.24 -15.76 -19.39
CA SER A 135 4.56 -16.79 -20.39
C SER A 135 4.19 -16.36 -21.80
N ASN A 136 3.09 -15.62 -21.97
CA ASN A 136 2.52 -15.31 -23.28
C ASN A 136 2.77 -13.86 -23.73
N TYR A 137 2.87 -12.92 -22.79
CA TYR A 137 2.97 -11.47 -23.06
C TYR A 137 4.02 -10.76 -22.16
N PRO A 138 5.26 -11.27 -22.06
CA PRO A 138 6.27 -10.73 -21.14
C PRO A 138 6.64 -9.26 -21.42
N LEU A 139 6.45 -8.79 -22.66
CA LEU A 139 6.69 -7.42 -23.10
C LEU A 139 5.38 -6.68 -23.45
N GLY A 140 4.24 -7.23 -23.05
CA GLY A 140 2.91 -6.71 -23.38
C GLY A 140 2.26 -7.40 -24.57
N PRO A 141 1.06 -6.93 -24.93
CA PRO A 141 0.29 -7.50 -26.03
C PRO A 141 1.06 -7.38 -27.35
N VAL A 142 1.07 -8.48 -28.12
CA VAL A 142 1.73 -8.54 -29.43
C VAL A 142 0.70 -8.19 -30.50
N TRP A 143 0.99 -7.14 -31.27
CA TRP A 143 0.13 -6.65 -32.34
C TRP A 143 0.67 -7.10 -33.71
N SER A 144 -0.21 -7.44 -34.64
CA SER A 144 0.16 -7.86 -35.99
C SER A 144 0.51 -6.66 -36.88
N SER A 145 1.63 -6.70 -37.60
CA SER A 145 1.98 -5.71 -38.62
C SER A 145 1.05 -5.72 -39.85
N THR A 146 0.27 -6.80 -40.00
CA THR A 146 -0.62 -7.07 -41.16
C THR A 146 -2.07 -7.27 -40.71
N GLY A 147 -2.38 -6.98 -39.44
CA GLY A 147 -3.70 -7.16 -38.84
C GLY A 147 -4.72 -6.15 -39.37
N LYS A 148 -6.01 -6.47 -39.25
CA LYS A 148 -7.06 -5.48 -39.55
C LYS A 148 -6.89 -4.29 -38.60
N ALA A 149 -6.88 -3.07 -39.15
CA ALA A 149 -6.95 -1.87 -38.34
C ALA A 149 -8.25 -1.87 -37.51
N VAL A 150 -8.19 -1.42 -36.27
CA VAL A 150 -9.38 -1.09 -35.49
C VAL A 150 -9.98 0.17 -36.11
N THR A 151 -10.70 0.02 -37.22
CA THR A 151 -11.42 1.13 -37.83
C THR A 151 -12.62 1.44 -36.96
N ALA A 152 -12.67 2.66 -36.42
CA ALA A 152 -13.91 3.26 -35.97
C ALA A 152 -14.97 3.02 -37.07
N ALA A 153 -16.14 2.49 -36.69
CA ALA A 153 -17.23 2.33 -37.63
C ALA A 153 -17.48 3.70 -38.31
N PRO A 154 -17.63 3.76 -39.64
CA PRO A 154 -17.82 5.04 -40.32
C PRO A 154 -19.02 5.76 -39.70
N PRO A 155 -18.94 7.09 -39.52
CA PRO A 155 -20.05 7.85 -39.00
C PRO A 155 -21.26 7.56 -39.89
N LYS A 156 -22.34 7.04 -39.29
CA LYS A 156 -23.60 6.87 -40.01
C LYS A 156 -23.94 8.22 -40.63
N ALA A 157 -24.11 8.25 -41.95
CA ALA A 157 -24.56 9.42 -42.70
C ALA A 157 -25.77 10.08 -41.99
N PRO A 158 -25.88 11.41 -42.03
CA PRO A 158 -26.96 12.12 -41.36
C PRO A 158 -28.30 11.62 -41.91
N ARG A 159 -29.09 10.97 -41.06
CA ARG A 159 -30.50 10.71 -41.37
C ARG A 159 -31.28 12.00 -41.17
N PRO A 160 -32.31 12.28 -41.98
CA PRO A 160 -33.12 13.48 -41.85
C PRO A 160 -33.75 13.55 -40.46
N SER A 161 -33.73 14.74 -39.88
CA SER A 161 -34.34 15.10 -38.60
C SER A 161 -35.81 14.68 -38.53
N ALA A 162 -36.16 13.83 -37.56
CA ALA A 162 -37.52 13.65 -37.09
C ALA A 162 -37.65 14.25 -35.66
N PRO A 163 -38.82 14.81 -35.28
CA PRO A 163 -38.94 15.71 -34.15
C PRO A 163 -38.79 14.98 -32.79
N ALA A 164 -38.26 15.70 -31.80
CA ALA A 164 -38.09 15.22 -30.44
C ALA A 164 -39.45 14.92 -29.76
N PRO A 165 -39.57 13.84 -28.97
CA PRO A 165 -40.74 13.60 -28.14
C PRO A 165 -40.79 14.58 -26.95
N PRO A 166 -42.00 15.00 -26.52
CA PRO A 166 -42.18 16.03 -25.50
C PRO A 166 -41.83 15.54 -24.08
N PRO A 167 -41.45 16.46 -23.18
CA PRO A 167 -41.07 16.15 -21.81
C PRO A 167 -42.29 15.72 -20.96
N PRO A 168 -42.13 14.74 -20.04
CA PRO A 168 -43.19 14.35 -19.12
C PRO A 168 -43.46 15.43 -18.05
N PRO A 169 -44.74 15.65 -17.67
CA PRO A 169 -45.13 16.70 -16.74
C PRO A 169 -44.84 16.34 -15.26
N PRO A 170 -44.68 17.34 -14.37
CA PRO A 170 -44.43 17.14 -12.95
C PRO A 170 -45.75 16.94 -12.19
N ALA A 171 -45.78 16.04 -11.21
CA ALA A 171 -46.91 15.92 -10.28
C ALA A 171 -46.44 16.17 -8.84
N SER A 172 -47.03 17.20 -8.25
CA SER A 172 -46.96 17.55 -6.83
C SER A 172 -48.18 16.97 -6.10
N LEU A 173 -47.94 16.45 -4.89
CA LEU A 173 -48.69 16.68 -3.64
C LEU A 173 -50.17 16.24 -3.47
N PHE A 174 -50.40 15.53 -2.33
CA PHE A 174 -51.65 15.38 -1.52
C PHE A 174 -52.78 14.49 -2.10
N THR A 175 -53.56 13.66 -1.39
CA THR A 175 -53.85 13.38 0.04
C THR A 175 -54.78 12.14 0.17
N SER A 176 -54.64 11.35 1.26
CA SER A 176 -55.58 10.42 1.98
C SER A 176 -56.38 9.34 1.21
N GLU A 177 -56.80 8.18 1.75
CA GLU A 177 -57.27 7.85 3.11
C GLU A 177 -57.29 6.32 3.39
N SER A 178 -57.03 5.98 4.66
CA SER A 178 -57.44 4.86 5.52
C SER A 178 -57.78 3.46 4.96
N SER A 179 -57.08 2.45 5.48
CA SER A 179 -57.72 1.26 6.10
C SER A 179 -56.75 0.55 7.06
N GLN A 180 -57.20 0.32 8.29
CA GLN A 180 -56.60 -0.54 9.33
C GLN A 180 -57.55 -1.72 9.62
N PRO A 181 -57.22 -2.72 10.46
CA PRO A 181 -55.91 -3.23 10.92
C PRO A 181 -55.79 -4.77 10.83
N SER A 182 -54.59 -5.35 11.05
CA SER A 182 -54.39 -6.60 11.83
C SER A 182 -52.90 -6.90 12.12
N SER A 183 -52.58 -6.94 13.41
CA SER A 183 -51.50 -7.62 14.15
C SER A 183 -50.28 -8.24 13.43
N SER A 184 -49.08 -7.73 13.73
CA SER A 184 -48.06 -8.44 14.55
C SER A 184 -46.83 -7.56 14.84
N THR A 185 -46.50 -7.47 16.12
CA THR A 185 -45.26 -6.97 16.76
C THR A 185 -44.02 -7.74 16.28
N GLY A 186 -42.79 -7.22 16.21
CA GLY A 186 -42.16 -5.99 16.65
C GLY A 186 -40.72 -5.91 16.08
N TYR A 187 -39.90 -4.99 16.61
CA TYR A 187 -38.50 -4.66 16.23
C TYR A 187 -38.29 -3.55 15.19
N LYS A 188 -38.83 -2.34 15.44
CA LYS A 188 -38.20 -1.07 15.01
C LYS A 188 -38.49 0.06 16.00
N HIS A 189 -37.72 0.12 17.09
CA HIS A 189 -37.57 1.34 17.89
C HIS A 189 -36.22 1.27 18.61
N GLY A 190 -35.25 2.10 18.23
CA GLY A 190 -33.91 2.03 18.82
C GLY A 190 -33.02 3.25 18.72
N MET A 191 -33.43 4.35 18.06
CA MET A 191 -32.54 5.52 17.95
C MET A 191 -33.24 6.88 18.18
N SER A 192 -34.53 7.04 17.88
CA SER A 192 -35.23 8.32 18.12
C SER A 192 -35.74 8.48 19.56
N ALA A 193 -36.07 7.38 20.25
CA ALA A 193 -36.52 7.43 21.65
C ALA A 193 -35.41 7.83 22.63
N VAL A 194 -34.15 7.54 22.30
CA VAL A 194 -32.98 7.86 23.14
C VAL A 194 -32.73 9.37 23.19
N PHE A 195 -32.98 10.09 22.09
CA PHE A 195 -32.81 11.54 22.03
C PHE A 195 -33.93 12.31 22.73
N GLN A 196 -35.16 11.76 22.79
CA GLN A 196 -36.25 12.35 23.57
C GLN A 196 -36.08 12.16 25.07
N GLU A 197 -35.49 11.05 25.51
CA GLU A 197 -35.27 10.78 26.93
C GLU A 197 -34.19 11.70 27.53
N ILE A 198 -33.16 12.04 26.76
CA ILE A 198 -32.08 12.97 27.15
C ILE A 198 -32.60 14.41 27.37
N ASN A 199 -33.61 14.84 26.62
CA ASN A 199 -34.11 16.23 26.70
C ASN A 199 -35.17 16.45 27.80
N SER A 200 -35.47 15.42 28.61
CA SER A 200 -36.55 15.44 29.61
C SER A 200 -36.09 15.76 31.05
N GLY A 201 -34.81 16.06 31.27
CA GLY A 201 -34.31 16.60 32.55
C GLY A 201 -34.34 15.64 33.75
N LYS A 202 -34.48 14.33 33.54
CA LYS A 202 -34.36 13.32 34.61
C LYS A 202 -32.90 12.86 34.80
N PRO A 203 -32.46 12.48 36.01
CA PRO A 203 -31.06 12.18 36.28
C PRO A 203 -30.62 10.88 35.60
N VAL A 204 -29.70 10.99 34.64
CA VAL A 204 -29.11 9.91 33.81
C VAL A 204 -28.09 9.07 34.60
N THR A 205 -28.35 8.77 35.88
CA THR A 205 -27.41 8.04 36.75
C THR A 205 -28.02 6.82 37.43
N SER A 206 -29.31 6.54 37.21
CA SER A 206 -30.03 5.44 37.86
C SER A 206 -29.69 4.04 37.33
N GLY A 207 -29.00 3.96 36.17
CA GLY A 207 -28.67 2.69 35.48
C GLY A 207 -27.21 2.25 35.57
N LEU A 208 -26.31 3.04 36.17
CA LEU A 208 -24.90 2.67 36.34
C LEU A 208 -24.70 1.91 37.65
N ARG A 209 -24.04 0.75 37.61
CA ARG A 209 -23.60 0.05 38.82
C ARG A 209 -22.67 0.98 39.61
N LYS A 210 -22.97 1.25 40.87
CA LYS A 210 -22.12 2.03 41.77
C LYS A 210 -20.82 1.28 42.03
N VAL A 211 -19.70 1.96 41.80
CA VAL A 211 -18.35 1.50 42.16
C VAL A 211 -18.23 1.59 43.68
N THR A 212 -18.12 0.45 44.36
CA THR A 212 -17.92 0.36 45.81
C THR A 212 -16.45 0.68 46.17
N ASP A 213 -16.20 1.13 47.40
CA ASP A 213 -14.90 1.69 47.80
C ASP A 213 -13.74 0.69 47.75
N ASP A 214 -14.01 -0.61 47.74
CA ASP A 214 -13.07 -1.71 47.51
C ASP A 214 -12.54 -1.79 46.07
N MET A 215 -13.27 -1.21 45.10
CA MET A 215 -12.84 -1.15 43.69
C MET A 215 -11.91 0.04 43.39
N LYS A 216 -11.63 0.90 44.37
CA LYS A 216 -10.69 2.03 44.22
C LYS A 216 -9.29 1.57 44.59
N THR A 217 -8.34 1.74 43.67
CA THR A 217 -6.91 1.35 43.82
C THR A 217 -6.21 1.98 45.03
N LYS A 218 -6.75 3.07 45.60
CA LYS A 218 -6.22 3.74 46.81
C LYS A 218 -6.55 3.03 48.14
N ASN A 219 -7.45 2.04 48.14
CA ASN A 219 -7.92 1.37 49.37
C ASN A 219 -7.41 -0.07 49.53
N ARG A 220 -6.38 -0.48 48.77
CA ARG A 220 -5.79 -1.82 48.86
C ARG A 220 -4.73 -1.85 49.96
N ALA A 221 -5.14 -2.06 51.21
CA ALA A 221 -4.27 -2.04 52.40
C ALA A 221 -3.46 -3.34 52.66
N GLU A 222 -3.26 -4.19 51.66
CA GLU A 222 -2.46 -5.41 51.80
C GLU A 222 -1.45 -5.53 50.67
N ARG A 223 -0.27 -4.92 50.88
CA ARG A 223 1.04 -5.40 50.41
C ARG A 223 2.15 -4.64 51.12
N THR A 224 2.34 -4.97 52.40
CA THR A 224 3.60 -4.76 53.11
C THR A 224 4.54 -5.92 52.78
N GLY A 225 5.79 -5.63 52.40
CA GLY A 225 6.78 -6.68 52.14
C GLY A 225 8.15 -6.18 51.67
N VAL A 226 8.93 -5.66 52.61
CA VAL A 226 10.37 -5.88 52.84
C VAL A 226 11.35 -5.79 51.65
N VAL A 227 12.28 -4.85 51.77
CA VAL A 227 13.53 -4.73 51.02
C VAL A 227 14.45 -5.92 51.38
N GLY A 228 14.75 -6.77 50.41
CA GLY A 228 15.72 -7.85 50.52
C GLY A 228 16.77 -7.74 49.42
N SER A 229 18.00 -7.42 49.80
CA SER A 229 19.19 -7.48 48.96
C SER A 229 19.58 -8.94 48.71
N SER A 230 19.52 -9.40 47.46
CA SER A 230 20.17 -10.65 47.02
C SER A 230 20.60 -10.53 45.55
N GLU A 231 21.69 -11.23 45.28
CA GLU A 231 22.64 -11.03 44.20
C GLU A 231 22.05 -11.13 42.78
N LYS A 232 22.66 -10.33 41.90
CA LYS A 232 22.30 -10.19 40.49
C LYS A 232 22.88 -11.36 39.70
N GLU A 233 22.15 -12.46 39.64
CA GLU A 233 22.33 -13.47 38.60
C GLU A 233 21.72 -13.00 37.28
N THR A 234 22.51 -13.18 36.22
CA THR A 234 22.29 -12.80 34.84
C THR A 234 20.98 -13.37 34.28
N ARG A 235 19.98 -12.52 34.05
CA ARG A 235 18.82 -12.87 33.22
C ARG A 235 18.88 -12.14 31.89
N THR A 236 19.36 -12.87 30.88
CA THR A 236 19.20 -12.56 29.47
C THR A 236 17.70 -12.51 29.16
N SER A 237 17.13 -11.31 29.06
CA SER A 237 15.77 -11.13 28.56
C SER A 237 15.79 -11.38 27.05
N ALA A 238 15.30 -12.55 26.63
CA ALA A 238 15.03 -12.81 25.21
C ALA A 238 14.02 -11.77 24.71
N PRO A 239 14.23 -11.12 23.55
CA PRO A 239 13.29 -10.15 23.03
C PRO A 239 12.00 -10.86 22.64
N SER A 240 10.86 -10.31 23.06
CA SER A 240 9.54 -10.75 22.60
C SER A 240 9.44 -10.61 21.08
N PHE A 241 9.34 -11.74 20.38
CA PHE A 241 9.18 -11.78 18.93
C PHE A 241 7.78 -11.29 18.56
N SER A 242 7.69 -10.10 17.94
CA SER A 242 6.59 -9.78 17.05
C SER A 242 6.64 -10.78 15.89
N LYS A 243 5.48 -11.33 15.48
CA LYS A 243 5.35 -12.27 14.34
C LYS A 243 5.85 -11.62 13.03
N ALA A 244 7.15 -11.64 12.80
CA ALA A 244 7.77 -11.33 11.52
C ALA A 244 7.57 -12.54 10.57
N GLY A 245 7.51 -12.30 9.27
CA GLY A 245 7.52 -13.38 8.27
C GLY A 245 8.84 -14.17 8.32
N PRO A 246 8.96 -15.27 7.57
CA PRO A 246 10.22 -15.98 7.50
C PRO A 246 11.35 -15.04 7.02
N PRO A 247 12.58 -15.16 7.56
CA PRO A 247 13.73 -14.44 7.05
C PRO A 247 13.98 -14.76 5.59
N LYS A 248 14.24 -13.74 4.77
CA LYS A 248 14.63 -13.91 3.35
C LYS A 248 15.88 -13.12 3.05
N LEU A 249 16.73 -13.70 2.21
CA LEU A 249 17.84 -13.05 1.55
C LEU A 249 18.01 -13.78 0.23
N GLU A 250 17.42 -13.25 -0.83
CA GLU A 250 17.43 -13.89 -2.14
C GLU A 250 17.28 -12.85 -3.26
N LEU A 251 17.83 -13.17 -4.43
CA LEU A 251 17.63 -12.41 -5.64
C LEU A 251 16.36 -12.88 -6.35
N GLN A 252 15.31 -12.06 -6.32
CA GLN A 252 14.07 -12.34 -7.01
C GLN A 252 14.14 -11.89 -8.46
N MET A 253 13.76 -12.81 -9.35
CA MET A 253 13.62 -12.56 -10.80
C MET A 253 14.90 -12.00 -11.45
N GLY A 254 16.08 -12.26 -10.87
CA GLY A 254 17.37 -11.76 -11.36
C GLY A 254 17.55 -10.24 -11.26
N ARG A 255 16.68 -9.53 -10.54
CA ARG A 255 16.65 -8.05 -10.56
C ARG A 255 16.48 -7.38 -9.21
N LYS A 256 15.82 -8.02 -8.24
CA LYS A 256 15.56 -7.40 -6.94
C LYS A 256 16.05 -8.30 -5.81
N TRP A 257 17.06 -7.86 -5.09
CA TRP A 257 17.47 -8.46 -3.83
C TRP A 257 16.43 -8.14 -2.77
N VAL A 258 15.88 -9.19 -2.14
CA VAL A 258 14.89 -9.08 -1.07
C VAL A 258 15.53 -9.56 0.23
N VAL A 259 15.71 -8.62 1.16
CA VAL A 259 16.26 -8.87 2.50
C VAL A 259 15.17 -8.58 3.52
N GLU A 260 14.46 -9.62 3.95
CA GLU A 260 13.28 -9.49 4.80
C GLU A 260 13.46 -10.17 6.15
N ASN A 261 12.86 -9.58 7.19
CA ASN A 261 12.67 -10.20 8.51
C ASN A 261 13.95 -10.76 9.16
N GLN A 262 15.12 -10.17 8.86
CA GLN A 262 16.39 -10.56 9.47
C GLN A 262 16.45 -10.00 10.89
N ILE A 263 16.71 -10.86 11.88
CA ILE A 263 16.74 -10.47 13.29
C ILE A 263 18.07 -10.92 13.91
N GLY A 264 18.83 -9.98 14.46
CA GLY A 264 20.11 -10.26 15.13
C GLY A 264 21.24 -10.73 14.20
N LYS A 265 21.10 -10.53 12.88
CA LYS A 265 22.07 -11.03 11.88
C LYS A 265 23.05 -9.94 11.51
N LYS A 266 24.28 -10.02 12.02
CA LYS A 266 25.33 -8.99 11.83
C LYS A 266 26.28 -9.27 10.64
N SER A 267 26.08 -10.36 9.91
CA SER A 267 26.99 -10.84 8.86
C SER A 267 26.28 -11.11 7.53
N LEU A 268 25.24 -10.34 7.20
CA LEU A 268 24.54 -10.49 5.92
C LEU A 268 25.37 -9.82 4.83
N VAL A 269 25.54 -10.51 3.70
CA VAL A 269 26.35 -10.02 2.58
C VAL A 269 25.61 -10.28 1.26
N ILE A 270 25.65 -9.29 0.37
CA ILE A 270 25.32 -9.42 -1.05
C ILE A 270 26.60 -9.09 -1.82
N ASP A 271 27.22 -10.11 -2.39
CA ASP A 271 28.47 -10.04 -3.16
C ASP A 271 28.21 -9.99 -4.67
N ASP A 272 27.24 -10.75 -5.18
CA ASP A 272 26.81 -10.74 -6.57
C ASP A 272 25.90 -9.54 -6.89
N CYS A 273 26.53 -8.38 -7.09
CA CYS A 273 25.86 -7.11 -7.39
C CYS A 273 25.95 -6.75 -8.88
N ASP A 274 24.81 -6.37 -9.47
CA ASP A 274 24.75 -5.76 -10.81
C ASP A 274 24.09 -4.38 -10.75
N ALA A 275 24.59 -3.42 -11.54
CA ALA A 275 24.13 -2.03 -11.54
C ALA A 275 22.65 -1.86 -11.98
N LYS A 276 22.02 -2.89 -12.54
CA LYS A 276 20.59 -2.91 -12.89
C LYS A 276 19.71 -3.48 -11.78
N GLN A 277 20.31 -4.09 -10.75
CA GLN A 277 19.60 -4.69 -9.64
C GLN A 277 19.24 -3.65 -8.58
N SER A 278 18.16 -3.89 -7.84
CA SER A 278 17.79 -3.12 -6.65
C SER A 278 17.86 -3.96 -5.39
N VAL A 279 18.10 -3.34 -4.24
CA VAL A 279 18.08 -4.00 -2.93
C VAL A 279 16.93 -3.43 -2.10
N TYR A 280 16.05 -4.30 -1.62
CA TYR A 280 14.93 -3.93 -0.76
C TYR A 280 15.05 -4.65 0.58
N ILE A 281 15.26 -3.87 1.64
CA ILE A 281 15.47 -4.34 3.01
C ILE A 281 14.20 -4.01 3.79
N PHE A 282 13.52 -5.02 4.32
CA PHE A 282 12.22 -4.82 4.97
C PHE A 282 12.10 -5.57 6.30
N GLY A 283 11.62 -4.87 7.33
CA GLY A 283 11.29 -5.48 8.62
C GLY A 283 12.49 -6.09 9.36
N CYS A 284 13.71 -5.67 9.03
CA CYS A 284 14.92 -6.17 9.66
C CYS A 284 15.16 -5.48 11.01
N LYS A 285 15.66 -6.23 11.99
CA LYS A 285 15.91 -5.74 13.34
C LYS A 285 17.29 -6.16 13.85
N ASP A 286 18.01 -5.23 14.46
CA ASP A 286 19.32 -5.49 15.09
C ASP A 286 20.28 -6.27 14.18
N SER A 287 20.34 -5.88 12.91
CA SER A 287 21.03 -6.62 11.85
C SER A 287 21.94 -5.70 11.05
N VAL A 288 22.92 -6.27 10.35
CA VAL A 288 23.87 -5.54 9.49
C VAL A 288 23.95 -6.23 8.14
N LEU A 289 23.78 -5.46 7.07
CA LEU A 289 23.90 -5.89 5.68
C LEU A 289 25.07 -5.17 4.99
N GLN A 290 25.89 -5.92 4.27
CA GLN A 290 26.93 -5.41 3.40
C GLN A 290 26.57 -5.67 1.93
N VAL A 291 26.55 -4.61 1.11
CA VAL A 291 26.33 -4.65 -0.34
C VAL A 291 27.66 -4.28 -1.01
N GLN A 292 28.42 -5.29 -1.47
CA GLN A 292 29.84 -5.10 -1.81
C GLN A 292 30.11 -4.53 -3.20
N GLY A 293 29.07 -4.39 -4.03
CA GLY A 293 29.19 -3.86 -5.39
C GLY A 293 28.27 -2.69 -5.67
N LYS A 294 28.14 -2.38 -6.96
CA LYS A 294 27.29 -1.30 -7.47
C LYS A 294 25.90 -1.84 -7.79
N VAL A 295 24.87 -1.19 -7.26
CA VAL A 295 23.47 -1.50 -7.53
C VAL A 295 22.73 -0.25 -7.99
N ASN A 296 21.54 -0.41 -8.56
CA ASN A 296 20.75 0.73 -9.03
C ASN A 296 20.24 1.58 -7.86
N ASN A 297 19.58 0.94 -6.89
CA ASN A 297 19.05 1.59 -5.69
C ASN A 297 19.01 0.62 -4.51
N ILE A 298 18.98 1.20 -3.31
CA ILE A 298 18.81 0.48 -2.05
C ILE A 298 17.69 1.17 -1.27
N THR A 299 16.70 0.42 -0.81
CA THR A 299 15.61 0.93 0.02
C THR A 299 15.57 0.15 1.33
N VAL A 300 15.55 0.87 2.46
CA VAL A 300 15.44 0.34 3.81
C VAL A 300 14.08 0.75 4.38
N ASP A 301 13.18 -0.21 4.59
CA ASP A 301 11.80 0.05 5.01
C ASP A 301 11.43 -0.72 6.30
N LYS A 302 10.78 -0.04 7.25
CA LYS A 302 10.32 -0.63 8.52
C LYS A 302 11.39 -1.39 9.30
N CYS A 303 12.64 -0.92 9.25
CA CYS A 303 13.74 -1.54 9.95
C CYS A 303 14.02 -0.85 11.29
N THR A 304 14.59 -1.58 12.25
CA THR A 304 14.95 -1.03 13.57
C THR A 304 16.33 -1.49 14.01
N LYS A 305 17.24 -0.59 14.37
CA LYS A 305 18.66 -0.94 14.68
C LYS A 305 19.31 -1.68 13.50
N MET A 306 19.22 -1.10 12.30
CA MET A 306 19.76 -1.69 11.07
C MET A 306 21.03 -0.96 10.65
N GLY A 307 22.10 -1.71 10.42
CA GLY A 307 23.32 -1.21 9.78
C GLY A 307 23.36 -1.60 8.31
N VAL A 308 23.63 -0.67 7.41
CA VAL A 308 23.80 -0.95 5.97
C VAL A 308 25.11 -0.35 5.49
N VAL A 309 26.04 -1.20 5.05
CA VAL A 309 27.27 -0.76 4.37
C VAL A 309 27.10 -1.06 2.89
N PHE A 310 27.28 -0.05 2.04
CA PHE A 310 27.17 -0.24 0.59
C PHE A 310 28.30 0.47 -0.13
N ARG A 311 28.67 -0.08 -1.30
CA ARG A 311 29.69 0.54 -2.14
C ARG A 311 29.12 1.67 -2.99
N ASP A 312 28.32 1.36 -3.99
CA ASP A 312 27.80 2.36 -4.92
C ASP A 312 26.30 2.18 -5.19
N VAL A 313 25.58 3.29 -5.33
CA VAL A 313 24.23 3.33 -5.91
C VAL A 313 24.20 4.21 -7.16
N VAL A 314 23.54 3.75 -8.21
CA VAL A 314 23.41 4.53 -9.46
C VAL A 314 22.39 5.65 -9.32
N ALA A 315 21.28 5.40 -8.61
CA ALA A 315 20.15 6.32 -8.50
C ALA A 315 20.04 6.91 -7.09
N ALA A 316 19.69 6.08 -6.10
CA ALA A 316 19.37 6.57 -4.76
C ALA A 316 19.53 5.50 -3.68
N PHE A 317 19.76 5.97 -2.46
CA PHE A 317 19.61 5.21 -1.23
C PHE A 317 18.43 5.80 -0.44
N GLU A 318 17.47 4.98 -0.05
CA GLU A 318 16.21 5.42 0.57
C GLU A 318 16.02 4.77 1.93
N ILE A 319 15.61 5.55 2.92
CA ILE A 319 15.32 5.09 4.28
C ILE A 319 13.90 5.54 4.62
N VAL A 320 13.02 4.59 4.88
CA VAL A 320 11.59 4.84 5.06
C VAL A 320 11.06 4.11 6.30
N ASN A 321 10.28 4.78 7.14
CA ASN A 321 9.62 4.15 8.29
C ASN A 321 10.57 3.44 9.28
N CYS A 322 11.81 3.91 9.43
CA CYS A 322 12.82 3.21 10.22
C CYS A 322 13.08 3.84 11.60
N ASN A 323 13.77 3.11 12.47
CA ASN A 323 14.20 3.62 13.77
C ASN A 323 15.63 3.17 14.13
N GLY A 324 16.56 4.10 14.35
CA GLY A 324 17.95 3.79 14.67
C GLY A 324 18.65 3.06 13.52
N VAL A 325 18.90 3.75 12.40
CA VAL A 325 19.58 3.17 11.23
C VAL A 325 20.95 3.81 11.06
N GLU A 326 21.96 2.99 10.79
CA GLU A 326 23.30 3.43 10.47
C GLU A 326 23.60 3.02 9.03
N VAL A 327 24.03 3.98 8.21
CA VAL A 327 24.31 3.76 6.79
C VAL A 327 25.70 4.24 6.47
N GLN A 328 26.52 3.38 5.89
CA GLN A 328 27.87 3.72 5.44
C GLN A 328 28.01 3.54 3.94
N CYS A 329 28.29 4.66 3.25
CA CYS A 329 28.66 4.68 1.85
C CYS A 329 30.19 4.54 1.74
N GLN A 330 30.67 3.57 0.96
CA GLN A 330 32.10 3.38 0.70
C GLN A 330 32.55 3.96 -0.64
N GLY A 331 31.63 4.15 -1.58
CA GLY A 331 31.86 4.71 -2.91
C GLY A 331 30.92 5.88 -3.16
N SER A 332 30.13 5.84 -4.24
CA SER A 332 29.30 6.96 -4.69
C SER A 332 27.80 6.77 -4.43
N ALA A 333 27.13 7.89 -4.10
CA ALA A 333 25.68 7.97 -3.97
C ALA A 333 25.19 9.36 -4.42
N PRO A 334 24.42 9.49 -5.51
CA PRO A 334 23.93 10.80 -5.95
C PRO A 334 22.86 11.40 -5.03
N THR A 335 21.97 10.54 -4.53
CA THR A 335 20.84 10.96 -3.69
C THR A 335 20.66 10.02 -2.51
N ILE A 336 20.42 10.60 -1.33
CA ILE A 336 19.93 9.88 -0.15
C ILE A 336 18.60 10.50 0.28
N SER A 337 17.58 9.69 0.50
CA SER A 337 16.28 10.13 1.02
C SER A 337 15.98 9.48 2.35
N VAL A 338 15.47 10.27 3.31
CA VAL A 338 15.08 9.81 4.64
C VAL A 338 13.66 10.28 4.94
N ASP A 339 12.71 9.34 4.96
CA ASP A 339 11.31 9.61 5.21
C ASP A 339 10.79 8.84 6.43
N ASN A 340 10.00 9.52 7.27
CA ASN A 340 9.34 8.96 8.43
C ASN A 340 10.26 8.11 9.32
N THR A 341 11.49 8.58 9.56
CA THR A 341 12.55 7.82 10.23
C THR A 341 13.09 8.59 11.43
N ALA A 342 13.28 7.92 12.56
CA ALA A 342 13.83 8.51 13.78
C ALA A 342 15.18 7.87 14.13
N GLY A 343 16.23 8.68 14.28
CA GLY A 343 17.59 8.23 14.55
C GLY A 343 18.22 7.63 13.30
N CYS A 344 19.00 8.43 12.57
CA CYS A 344 19.73 7.98 11.40
C CYS A 344 21.14 8.59 11.35
N GLN A 345 22.15 7.74 11.21
CA GLN A 345 23.53 8.16 11.01
C GLN A 345 23.96 7.81 9.58
N LEU A 346 24.39 8.81 8.83
CA LEU A 346 24.84 8.68 7.45
C LEU A 346 26.34 8.93 7.38
N TYR A 347 27.14 7.89 7.19
CA TYR A 347 28.58 7.95 7.00
C TYR A 347 28.89 8.06 5.51
N LEU A 348 29.41 9.21 5.08
CA LEU A 348 29.72 9.50 3.67
C LEU A 348 31.13 9.04 3.30
N SER A 349 31.39 8.74 2.04
CA SER A 349 32.76 8.57 1.54
C SER A 349 33.30 9.91 0.99
N LYS A 350 34.60 9.96 0.70
CA LYS A 350 35.19 11.09 -0.05
C LYS A 350 34.58 11.24 -1.46
N GLU A 351 34.07 10.16 -2.04
CA GLU A 351 33.43 10.12 -3.36
C GLU A 351 31.95 10.52 -3.31
N SER A 352 31.31 10.47 -2.14
CA SER A 352 29.88 10.81 -1.97
C SER A 352 29.65 12.19 -1.34
N LEU A 353 30.65 13.06 -1.25
CA LEU A 353 30.50 14.40 -0.64
C LEU A 353 29.52 15.30 -1.41
N GLY A 354 29.31 15.06 -2.70
CA GLY A 354 28.34 15.78 -3.53
C GLY A 354 26.90 15.25 -3.45
N VAL A 355 26.60 14.38 -2.48
CA VAL A 355 25.28 13.75 -2.35
C VAL A 355 24.18 14.77 -2.03
N SER A 356 23.04 14.63 -2.68
CA SER A 356 21.82 15.35 -2.31
C SER A 356 21.05 14.58 -1.24
N ILE A 357 20.89 15.15 -0.05
CA ILE A 357 20.16 14.53 1.05
C ILE A 357 18.80 15.22 1.21
N THR A 358 17.74 14.43 1.16
CA THR A 358 16.36 14.89 1.36
C THR A 358 15.75 14.24 2.59
N THR A 359 15.07 15.03 3.41
CA THR A 359 14.46 14.55 4.65
C THR A 359 12.99 14.94 4.73
N ALA A 360 12.12 14.00 5.13
CA ALA A 360 10.71 14.26 5.38
C ALA A 360 10.26 13.53 6.65
N LYS A 361 9.51 14.20 7.54
CA LYS A 361 8.95 13.61 8.77
C LYS A 361 9.95 12.80 9.60
N SER A 362 11.21 13.23 9.61
CA SER A 362 12.32 12.48 10.19
C SER A 362 13.02 13.31 11.26
N SER A 363 13.63 12.64 12.23
CA SER A 363 14.30 13.28 13.37
C SER A 363 15.62 12.60 13.70
N GLU A 364 16.52 13.32 14.38
CA GLU A 364 17.83 12.79 14.82
C GLU A 364 18.67 12.27 13.64
N ILE A 365 18.76 13.07 12.58
CA ILE A 365 19.53 12.74 11.37
C ILE A 365 20.89 13.41 11.45
N ASN A 366 21.95 12.60 11.54
CA ASN A 366 23.34 13.07 11.59
C ASN A 366 24.10 12.55 10.36
N VAL A 367 24.84 13.44 9.71
CA VAL A 367 25.71 13.15 8.58
C VAL A 367 27.15 13.23 9.04
N LEU A 368 27.89 12.14 8.90
CA LEU A 368 29.29 12.04 9.23
C LEU A 368 30.12 12.18 7.95
N VAL A 369 30.95 13.22 7.92
CA VAL A 369 31.83 13.57 6.80
C VAL A 369 33.25 13.13 7.15
N PRO A 370 33.94 12.37 6.27
CA PRO A 370 35.28 11.90 6.56
C PRO A 370 36.27 13.07 6.61
N GLY A 371 37.23 13.02 7.52
CA GLY A 371 38.32 13.98 7.59
C GLY A 371 39.18 14.02 6.32
N SER A 372 39.97 15.08 6.17
CA SER A 372 40.89 15.25 5.03
C SER A 372 41.96 14.15 4.99
N GLU A 373 42.46 13.75 6.16
CA GLU A 373 43.48 12.71 6.31
C GLU A 373 42.89 11.29 6.33
N PRO A 374 43.66 10.23 5.99
CA PRO A 374 43.19 8.84 5.97
C PRO A 374 42.66 8.33 7.31
N ASP A 375 43.25 8.78 8.43
CA ASP A 375 42.86 8.45 9.80
C ASP A 375 42.23 9.66 10.52
N GLY A 376 41.71 10.63 9.76
CA GLY A 376 41.05 11.80 10.32
C GLY A 376 39.71 11.42 10.97
N ASP A 377 39.40 12.07 12.09
CA ASP A 377 38.10 11.93 12.74
C ASP A 377 36.96 12.37 11.82
N TRP A 378 35.80 11.76 12.00
CA TRP A 378 34.58 12.12 11.27
C TRP A 378 34.00 13.42 11.83
N GLY A 379 33.73 14.38 10.94
CA GLY A 379 32.94 15.55 11.28
C GLY A 379 31.46 15.18 11.33
N GLU A 380 30.82 15.31 12.50
CA GLU A 380 29.40 15.06 12.66
C GLU A 380 28.59 16.33 12.41
N HIS A 381 27.59 16.23 11.52
CA HIS A 381 26.72 17.34 11.13
C HIS A 381 25.25 16.94 11.31
N SER A 382 24.57 17.54 12.28
CA SER A 382 23.13 17.33 12.46
C SER A 382 22.33 18.10 11.41
N LEU A 383 21.39 17.42 10.74
CA LEU A 383 20.51 18.07 9.78
C LEU A 383 19.33 18.77 10.49
N PRO A 384 18.94 19.98 10.06
CA PRO A 384 17.78 20.68 10.62
C PRO A 384 16.49 19.88 10.44
N GLN A 385 15.74 19.71 11.53
CA GLN A 385 14.44 19.04 11.53
C GLN A 385 13.27 20.01 11.79
N GLN A 386 13.56 21.25 12.18
CA GLN A 386 12.58 22.29 12.45
C GLN A 386 12.78 23.45 11.46
N PHE A 387 11.67 23.98 10.95
CA PHE A 387 11.67 25.08 9.98
C PHE A 387 10.78 26.21 10.49
N VAL A 388 11.19 27.44 10.21
CA VAL A 388 10.41 28.65 10.45
C VAL A 388 9.84 29.13 9.13
N HIS A 389 8.54 29.40 9.13
CA HIS A 389 7.80 29.90 7.99
C HIS A 389 7.32 31.32 8.29
N ILE A 390 7.77 32.31 7.51
CA ILE A 390 7.42 33.72 7.73
C ILE A 390 6.71 34.25 6.48
N PHE A 391 5.57 34.89 6.65
CA PHE A 391 4.86 35.55 5.56
C PHE A 391 5.44 36.94 5.31
N LYS A 392 6.01 37.16 4.11
CA LYS A 392 6.58 38.45 3.67
C LYS A 392 6.32 38.66 2.19
N ASP A 393 6.12 39.90 1.78
CA ASP A 393 5.96 40.30 0.37
C ASP A 393 5.00 39.38 -0.42
N GLY A 394 3.87 39.03 0.21
CA GLY A 394 2.81 38.21 -0.41
C GLY A 394 3.10 36.72 -0.54
N HIS A 395 4.20 36.19 0.01
CA HIS A 395 4.52 34.76 -0.02
C HIS A 395 5.12 34.27 1.32
N PHE A 396 5.24 32.96 1.48
CA PHE A 396 5.92 32.36 2.65
C PHE A 396 7.39 32.07 2.33
N GLU A 397 8.28 32.62 3.14
CA GLU A 397 9.70 32.25 3.18
C GLU A 397 9.90 31.14 4.23
N THR A 398 10.60 30.06 3.86
CA THR A 398 10.92 28.96 4.78
C THR A 398 12.42 28.89 5.02
N THR A 399 12.82 28.86 6.28
CA THR A 399 14.24 28.73 6.68
C THR A 399 14.41 27.64 7.73
N PRO A 400 15.49 26.85 7.69
CA PRO A 400 15.78 25.89 8.74
C PRO A 400 16.13 26.62 10.04
N VAL A 401 15.67 26.08 11.17
CA VAL A 401 16.07 26.57 12.49
C VAL A 401 17.48 26.09 12.79
N SER A 402 18.38 27.02 13.05
CA SER A 402 19.69 26.73 13.64
C SER A 402 19.59 26.92 15.15
N HIS A 403 19.68 25.82 15.89
CA HIS A 403 19.95 25.88 17.32
C HIS A 403 21.47 25.84 17.47
N SER A 404 22.06 26.80 18.18
CA SER A 404 23.48 26.83 18.51
C SER A 404 23.78 25.71 19.50
N GLY A 405 23.99 24.51 18.97
CA GLY A 405 24.30 23.29 19.72
C GLY A 405 24.89 22.26 18.77
N GLY A 406 26.08 22.58 18.24
CA GLY A 406 26.83 21.77 17.27
C GLY A 406 27.85 22.63 16.56
#